data_AF-A0A524GI79-F1
#
_entry.id   AF-A0A524GI79-F1
#
_cell.length_a   1.000
_cell.length_b   1.000
_cell.length_c   1.000
_cell.angle_alpha   90.00
_cell.angle_beta   90.00
_cell.angle_gamma   90.00
#
_symmetry.space_group_name_H-M   'P 1'
#
loop_
_entity.id
_entity.type
_entity.pdbx_description
1 polymer ?
#
loop_
_entity_poly.entity_id
_entity_poly.type
_entity_poly.pdbx_seq_one_letter_code
_entity_poly.pdbx_strand_id
1 'polypeptide(L)' 'MMDSPENRFRVKVGLAEMLKGGVILDVTTADQAKIAEDAGAVAVMALERVPADI' A
#
# COMPACT_ATOMS: atom_id res chain seq x y z
N MET A 1 -7.00 21.37 19.81
CA MET A 1 -5.59 21.62 19.41
C MET A 1 -5.01 20.31 18.88
N MET A 2 -5.43 19.87 17.68
CA MET A 2 -5.08 18.54 17.14
C MET A 2 -4.61 18.55 15.68
N ASP A 3 -4.80 19.66 14.94
CA ASP A 3 -4.53 19.76 13.50
C ASP A 3 -3.36 20.71 13.19
N SER A 4 -2.23 20.52 13.87
CA SER A 4 -0.97 21.16 13.46
C SER A 4 -0.37 20.41 12.26
N PRO A 5 0.26 21.10 11.29
CA PRO A 5 0.94 20.47 10.15
C PRO A 5 1.95 19.38 10.56
N GLU A 6 2.68 19.62 11.66
CA GLU A 6 3.62 18.67 12.26
C GLU A 6 2.93 17.36 12.72
N ASN A 7 1.72 17.46 13.27
CA ASN A 7 0.98 16.33 13.79
C ASN A 7 0.44 15.47 12.62
N ARG A 8 -0.06 16.10 11.56
CA ARG A 8 -0.45 15.41 10.32
C ARG A 8 0.72 14.67 9.68
N PHE A 9 1.91 15.26 9.70
CA PHE A 9 3.11 14.62 9.18
C PHE A 9 3.46 13.37 9.99
N ARG A 10 3.47 13.46 11.33
CA ARG A 10 3.75 12.32 12.21
C ARG A 10 2.79 11.15 11.98
N VAL A 11 1.49 11.42 11.79
CA VAL A 11 0.51 10.37 11.49
C VAL A 11 0.80 9.70 10.15
N LYS A 12 1.11 10.47 9.09
CA LYS A 12 1.46 9.91 7.77
C LYS A 12 2.71 9.03 7.83
N VAL A 13 3.72 9.45 8.59
CA VAL A 13 4.91 8.62 8.84
C VAL A 13 4.52 7.35 9.57
N GLY A 14 3.74 7.44 10.66
CA GLY A 14 3.26 6.26 11.40
C GLY A 14 2.51 5.26 10.52
N LEU A 15 1.69 5.72 9.59
CA LEU A 15 1.00 4.84 8.63
C LEU A 15 1.98 4.11 7.71
N ALA A 16 3.02 4.79 7.21
CA ALA A 16 4.04 4.16 6.38
C ALA A 16 4.90 3.16 7.17
N GLU A 17 5.18 3.46 8.44
CA GLU A 17 5.92 2.59 9.36
C GLU A 17 5.20 1.25 9.60
N MET A 18 3.86 1.24 9.59
CA MET A 18 3.07 0.00 9.75
C MET A 18 3.26 -1.00 8.60
N LEU A 19 3.73 -0.55 7.43
CA LEU A 19 3.97 -1.40 6.25
C LEU A 19 5.39 -2.00 6.23
N LYS A 20 6.23 -1.69 7.22
CA LYS A 20 7.62 -2.16 7.27
C LYS A 20 7.69 -3.69 7.35
N GLY A 21 8.61 -4.26 6.57
CA GLY A 21 8.86 -5.70 6.52
C GLY A 21 7.84 -6.49 5.69
N GLY A 22 6.83 -5.82 5.12
CA GLY A 22 5.86 -6.42 4.21
C GLY A 22 6.21 -6.27 2.74
N VAL A 23 5.42 -6.93 1.90
CA VAL A 23 5.47 -6.81 0.44
C VAL A 23 4.23 -6.06 -0.05
N ILE A 24 4.42 -5.13 -0.99
CA ILE A 24 3.34 -4.45 -1.71
C ILE A 24 3.33 -5.00 -3.14
N LEU A 25 2.19 -5.53 -3.59
CA LEU A 25 2.06 -6.16 -4.92
C LEU A 25 1.26 -5.31 -5.89
N ASP A 26 1.74 -5.26 -7.13
CA ASP A 26 1.05 -4.66 -8.27
C ASP A 26 -0.12 -5.56 -8.72
N VAL A 27 -1.32 -4.99 -8.87
CA VAL A 27 -2.53 -5.72 -9.27
C VAL A 27 -3.37 -4.93 -10.28
N THR A 28 -3.98 -5.62 -11.23
CA THR A 28 -4.86 -5.03 -12.26
C THR A 28 -6.32 -5.47 -12.12
N THR A 29 -6.62 -6.46 -11.29
CA THR A 29 -7.97 -6.97 -11.06
C THR A 29 -8.26 -7.25 -9.58
N ALA A 30 -9.55 -7.29 -9.22
CA ALA A 30 -9.96 -7.61 -7.86
C ALA A 30 -9.56 -9.04 -7.43
N ASP A 31 -9.49 -9.98 -8.37
CA ASP A 31 -9.09 -11.36 -8.07
C ASP A 31 -7.58 -11.45 -7.79
N GLN A 32 -6.75 -10.68 -8.51
CA GLN A 32 -5.33 -10.55 -8.18
C GLN A 32 -5.13 -9.93 -6.79
N ALA A 33 -5.95 -8.94 -6.40
CA ALA A 33 -5.89 -8.35 -5.06
C ALA A 33 -6.17 -9.37 -3.95
N LYS A 34 -7.17 -10.25 -4.14
CA LYS A 34 -7.45 -11.35 -3.20
C LYS A 34 -6.29 -12.34 -3.09
N ILE A 35 -5.72 -12.73 -4.24
CA ILE A 35 -4.55 -13.63 -4.26
C ILE A 35 -3.34 -12.99 -3.56
N ALA A 36 -3.13 -11.68 -3.73
CA ALA A 36 -2.06 -10.94 -3.08
C ALA A 36 -2.24 -10.90 -1.55
N GLU A 37 -3.47 -10.67 -1.07
CA GLU A 37 -3.82 -10.73 0.35
C GLU A 37 -3.57 -12.13 0.93
N ASP A 38 -4.06 -13.18 0.25
CA ASP A 38 -3.88 -14.58 0.66
C ASP A 38 -2.40 -15.00 0.68
N ALA A 39 -1.58 -14.42 -0.21
CA ALA A 39 -0.13 -14.64 -0.25
C ALA A 39 0.65 -13.89 0.85
N GLY A 40 -0.03 -13.04 1.64
CA GLY A 40 0.56 -12.29 2.74
C GLY A 40 1.11 -10.91 2.37
N ALA A 41 0.64 -10.30 1.27
CA ALA A 41 0.95 -8.91 0.97
C ALA A 41 0.33 -7.97 2.03
N VAL A 42 1.09 -6.97 2.47
CA VAL A 42 0.61 -5.99 3.47
C VAL A 42 -0.23 -4.87 2.85
N ALA A 43 -0.11 -4.69 1.54
CA ALA A 43 -0.89 -3.77 0.73
C ALA A 43 -0.81 -4.16 -0.76
N VAL A 44 -1.68 -3.58 -1.58
CA VAL A 44 -1.66 -3.73 -3.04
C VAL A 44 -1.61 -2.37 -3.73
N MET A 45 -0.95 -2.31 -4.89
CA MET A 45 -0.93 -1.14 -5.77
C MET A 45 -1.83 -1.43 -6.97
N ALA A 46 -2.91 -0.67 -7.12
CA ALA A 46 -3.83 -0.83 -8.24
C ALA A 46 -3.33 -0.04 -9.47
N LEU A 47 -3.29 -0.72 -10.62
CA LEU A 47 -2.80 -0.18 -11.89
C LEU A 47 -3.61 -0.71 -13.07
N GLU A 48 -3.59 0.02 -14.17
CA GLU A 48 -4.25 -0.39 -15.42
C GLU A 48 -3.45 -1.48 -16.16
N ARG A 49 -2.12 -1.44 -16.07
CA ARG A 49 -1.18 -2.38 -16.71
C ARG A 49 0.08 -2.54 -15.87
N VAL A 50 0.68 -3.73 -15.89
CA VAL A 50 1.90 -4.03 -15.12
C VAL A 50 3.09 -3.33 -15.78
N PRO A 51 4.11 -2.83 -15.04
CA PRO A 51 5.24 -2.13 -15.64
C PRO A 51 6.02 -2.93 -16.70
N ALA A 52 5.93 -4.26 -16.68
CA ALA A 52 6.52 -5.13 -17.69
C ALA A 52 5.80 -5.10 -19.06
N ASP A 53 4.58 -4.55 -19.12
CA ASP A 53 3.74 -4.45 -20.31
C ASP A 53 3.92 -3.12 -21.08
N ILE A 54 4.99 -2.36 -20.78
CA ILE A 54 5.37 -1.07 -21.37
C ILE A 54 6.79 -1.18 -21.92
#